data_AF-A0A7H4MQH5-F1
#
_entry.id   AF-A0A7H4MQH5-F1
#
_cell.length_a   1.000
_cell.length_b   1.000
_cell.length_c   1.000
_cell.angle_alpha   90.00
_cell.angle_beta   90.00
_cell.angle_gamma   90.00
#
_symmetry.space_group_name_H-M   'P 1'
#
loop_
_entity.id
_entity.type
_entity.pdbx_description
1 polymer ?
#
loop_
_entity_poly.entity_id
_entity_poly.type
_entity_poly.pdbx_seq_one_letter_code
_entity_poly.pdbx_strand_id
1 'polypeptide(L)'
;MGNPHNLGAIMRSCAHFGVKGVVVQDAGVLESGAAIRTAEGGAEHVEPITGDSFIDTLDQFRKAGYAIVSTSSHNGTPLFKAELPKKNGAGVRPGA
;
A
#
# COMPACT_ATOMS: atom_id res chain seq x y z
N MET A 1 -5.84 -10.40 3.53
CA MET A 1 -5.05 -10.64 4.75
C MET A 1 -5.84 -10.06 5.91
N GLY A 2 -6.25 -10.88 6.87
CA GLY A 2 -7.05 -10.42 8.02
C GLY A 2 -6.29 -10.41 9.35
N ASN A 3 -4.98 -10.63 9.35
CA ASN A 3 -4.17 -10.68 10.56
C ASN A 3 -3.57 -9.30 10.88
N PRO A 4 -3.97 -8.66 12.00
CA PRO A 4 -3.40 -7.39 12.45
C PRO A 4 -1.87 -7.34 12.52
N HIS A 5 -1.21 -8.45 12.82
CA HIS A 5 0.26 -8.50 12.89
C HIS A 5 0.93 -8.34 11.52
N ASN A 6 0.37 -8.97 10.49
CA ASN A 6 0.88 -8.80 9.11
C ASN A 6 0.70 -7.35 8.66
N LEU A 7 -0.42 -6.75 9.03
CA LEU A 7 -0.71 -5.36 8.72
C LEU A 7 0.27 -4.40 9.39
N GLY A 8 0.56 -4.61 10.68
CA GLY A 8 1.61 -3.86 11.38
C GLY A 8 2.99 -4.00 10.71
N ALA A 9 3.38 -5.21 10.31
CA ALA A 9 4.66 -5.44 9.63
C ALA A 9 4.73 -4.75 8.25
N ILE A 10 3.60 -4.74 7.52
CA ILE A 10 3.48 -4.00 6.26
C ILE A 10 3.61 -2.50 6.51
N MET A 11 2.88 -1.94 7.47
CA MET A 11 2.94 -0.50 7.81
C MET A 11 4.35 -0.06 8.20
N ARG A 12 5.04 -0.85 9.04
CA ARG A 12 6.44 -0.60 9.40
C ARG A 12 7.35 -0.52 8.17
N SER A 13 7.20 -1.48 7.25
CA SER A 13 8.00 -1.51 6.02
C SER A 13 7.67 -0.33 5.11
N CYS A 14 6.39 0.01 4.96
CA CYS A 14 5.92 1.15 4.19
C CYS A 14 6.51 2.47 4.71
N ALA A 15 6.46 2.70 6.02
CA ALA A 15 7.04 3.88 6.66
C ALA A 15 8.55 3.97 6.39
N HIS A 16 9.28 2.86 6.55
CA HIS A 16 10.72 2.81 6.30
C HIS A 16 11.10 3.20 4.86
N PHE A 17 10.34 2.73 3.87
CA PHE A 17 10.59 3.03 2.45
C PHE A 17 9.93 4.32 1.94
N GLY A 18 9.26 5.08 2.81
CA GLY A 18 8.60 6.34 2.45
C GLY A 18 7.38 6.17 1.53
N VAL A 19 6.69 5.03 1.64
CA VAL A 19 5.38 4.80 1.00
C VAL A 19 4.37 5.81 1.56
N LYS A 20 3.53 6.36 0.68
CA LYS A 20 2.62 7.47 1.05
C LYS A 20 1.28 7.05 1.61
N GLY A 21 0.83 5.84 1.29
CA GLY A 21 -0.40 5.31 1.83
C GLY A 21 -0.60 3.84 1.51
N VAL A 22 -1.57 3.24 2.21
CA VAL A 22 -1.93 1.82 2.09
C VAL A 22 -3.40 1.72 1.75
N VAL A 23 -3.71 1.05 0.63
CA VAL A 23 -5.10 0.84 0.22
C VAL A 23 -5.74 -0.26 1.07
N VAL A 24 -6.83 0.06 1.76
CA VAL A 24 -7.61 -0.87 2.59
C VAL A 24 -9.11 -0.63 2.40
N GLN A 25 -9.92 -1.66 2.62
CA GLN A 25 -11.38 -1.53 2.56
C GLN A 25 -11.97 -0.89 3.82
N ASP A 26 -11.35 -1.15 4.97
CA ASP A 26 -11.72 -0.58 6.27
C ASP A 26 -10.46 0.03 6.88
N ALA A 27 -10.47 1.34 7.15
CA ALA A 27 -9.34 2.03 7.75
C ALA A 27 -9.08 1.56 9.20
N GLY A 28 -10.13 1.15 9.92
CA GLY A 28 -10.03 0.73 11.33
C GLY A 28 -9.14 -0.51 11.54
N VAL A 29 -8.88 -1.30 10.49
CA VAL A 29 -7.96 -2.43 10.58
C VAL A 29 -6.52 -2.00 10.86
N LEU A 30 -6.10 -0.84 10.33
CA LEU A 30 -4.77 -0.27 10.57
C LEU A 30 -4.62 0.18 12.02
N GLU A 31 -5.71 0.62 12.64
CA GLU A 31 -5.74 1.19 13.99
C GLU A 31 -5.90 0.13 15.09
N SER A 32 -6.00 -1.15 14.73
CA SER A 32 -6.09 -2.21 15.73
C SER A 32 -4.83 -2.24 16.60
N GLY A 33 -5.00 -2.42 17.91
CA GLY A 33 -3.87 -2.34 18.85
C GLY A 33 -2.75 -3.34 18.56
N ALA A 34 -3.05 -4.49 17.96
CA ALA A 34 -2.05 -5.45 17.51
C ALA A 34 -1.27 -4.93 16.27
N ALA A 35 -1.94 -4.30 15.31
CA ALA A 35 -1.29 -3.71 14.15
C ALA A 35 -0.40 -2.52 14.54
N ILE A 36 -0.90 -1.59 15.36
CA ILE A 36 -0.13 -0.43 15.85
C ILE A 36 1.13 -0.89 16.60
N ARG A 37 1.01 -1.84 17.54
CA ARG A 37 2.16 -2.36 18.28
C ARG A 37 3.20 -3.01 17.36
N THR A 38 2.76 -3.79 16.38
CA THR A 38 3.67 -4.43 15.43
C THR A 38 4.29 -3.41 14.45
N ALA A 39 3.63 -2.28 14.20
CA ALA A 39 4.12 -1.22 13.33
C ALA A 39 5.28 -0.42 13.93
N GLU A 40 5.45 -0.45 15.26
CA GLU A 40 6.54 0.23 15.98
C GLU A 40 6.70 1.73 15.62
N GLY A 41 5.59 2.47 15.60
CA GLY A 41 5.58 3.88 15.21
C GLY A 41 5.49 4.13 13.69
N GLY A 42 5.45 3.06 12.89
CA GLY A 42 5.29 3.17 11.44
C GLY A 42 3.87 3.56 11.01
N ALA A 43 2.84 3.28 11.82
CA ALA A 43 1.44 3.56 11.47
C ALA A 43 1.19 5.07 11.34
N GLU A 44 1.94 5.89 12.07
CA GLU A 44 1.89 7.35 12.11
C GLU A 44 2.46 8.01 10.84
N HIS A 45 3.02 7.22 9.92
CA HIS A 45 3.68 7.69 8.71
C HIS A 45 3.03 7.21 7.42
N VAL A 46 1.97 6.41 7.50
CA VAL A 46 1.24 5.88 6.34
C VAL A 46 -0.24 6.19 6.43
N GLU A 47 -0.76 6.81 5.37
CA GLU A 47 -2.18 7.16 5.28
C GLU A 47 -3.02 5.98 4.77
N PRO A 48 -4.15 5.64 5.42
CA PRO A 48 -5.12 4.73 4.83
C PRO A 48 -5.74 5.36 3.58
N ILE A 49 -5.82 4.59 2.50
CA ILE A 49 -6.55 4.95 1.29
C ILE A 49 -7.75 4.01 1.19
N THR A 50 -8.95 4.56 1.33
CA THR A 50 -10.21 3.83 1.22
C THR A 50 -10.93 4.17 -0.08
N GLY A 51 -11.78 3.27 -0.54
CA GLY A 51 -12.67 3.51 -1.68
C GLY A 51 -13.78 2.46 -1.70
N ASP A 52 -14.87 2.75 -2.40
CA ASP A 52 -16.06 1.88 -2.43
C ASP A 52 -15.76 0.48 -3.00
N SER A 53 -14.77 0.39 -3.88
CA SER A 53 -14.32 -0.83 -4.52
C SER A 53 -12.82 -0.81 -4.74
N PHE A 54 -12.15 -1.90 -4.36
CA PHE A 54 -10.71 -2.05 -4.60
C PHE A 54 -10.38 -1.96 -6.10
N ILE A 55 -11.25 -2.49 -6.97
CA ILE A 55 -11.05 -2.44 -8.43
C ILE A 55 -11.14 -1.01 -8.93
N ASP A 56 -12.10 -0.24 -8.44
CA ASP A 56 -12.29 1.15 -8.87
C ASP A 56 -11.15 2.04 -8.38
N THR A 57 -10.65 1.81 -7.17
CA THR A 57 -9.46 2.50 -6.66
C THR A 57 -8.23 2.19 -7.51
N LEU A 58 -8.01 0.94 -7.93
CA LEU A 58 -6.92 0.61 -8.85
C LEU A 58 -7.10 1.28 -10.22
N ASP A 59 -8.33 1.36 -10.73
CA ASP A 59 -8.60 2.05 -11.99
C ASP A 59 -8.31 3.56 -11.90
N GLN A 60 -8.65 4.21 -10.78
CA GLN A 60 -8.28 5.60 -10.51
C GLN A 60 -6.77 5.80 -10.52
N PHE A 61 -6.00 4.89 -9.89
CA PHE A 61 -4.54 4.94 -9.95
C PHE A 61 -4.01 4.78 -11.39
N ARG A 62 -4.56 3.86 -12.19
CA ARG A 62 -4.18 3.73 -13.61
C ARG A 62 -4.43 5.02 -14.38
N LYS A 63 -5.62 5.61 -14.22
CA LYS A 63 -6.02 6.87 -14.87
C LYS A 63 -5.13 8.04 -14.45
N ALA A 64 -4.65 8.05 -13.20
CA ALA A 64 -3.70 9.04 -12.70
C ALA A 64 -2.24 8.77 -13.15
N GLY A 65 -1.98 7.76 -13.97
CA GLY A 65 -0.67 7.47 -14.53
C GLY A 65 0.26 6.66 -13.61
N TYR A 66 -0.29 6.04 -12.57
CA TYR A 66 0.48 5.12 -11.73
C TYR A 66 0.72 3.81 -12.48
N ALA A 67 1.95 3.30 -12.37
CA ALA A 67 2.23 1.93 -12.76
C ALA A 67 1.79 0.99 -11.62
N ILE A 68 0.97 0.00 -11.95
CA ILE A 68 0.52 -1.02 -11.00
C ILE A 68 1.36 -2.26 -11.18
N VAL A 69 2.03 -2.66 -10.09
CA VAL A 69 2.80 -3.89 -10.01
C VAL A 69 2.13 -4.81 -8.99
N SER A 70 1.93 -6.07 -9.36
CA SER A 70 1.39 -7.09 -8.46
C SER A 70 2.29 -8.31 -8.40
N THR A 71 2.31 -8.96 -7.25
CA THR A 71 3.03 -10.23 -7.04
C THR A 71 2.05 -11.39 -7.06
N SER A 72 2.39 -12.47 -7.75
CA SER A 72 1.62 -13.72 -7.76
C SER A 72 2.57 -14.91 -7.65
N SER A 73 2.12 -15.97 -6.99
CA SER A 73 2.86 -17.24 -6.89
C SER A 73 2.67 -18.14 -8.12
N HIS A 74 1.72 -17.82 -9.00
CA HIS A 74 1.29 -18.73 -10.08
C HIS A 74 1.70 -18.23 -11.48
N ASN A 75 1.94 -16.93 -11.64
CA ASN A 75 2.21 -16.34 -12.95
C ASN A 75 2.96 -15.00 -12.81
N GLY A 76 3.65 -14.59 -13.87
CA GLY A 76 4.37 -13.31 -13.97
C GLY A 76 5.88 -13.46 -14.21
N THR A 77 6.60 -12.34 -14.17
CA THR A 77 8.07 -12.33 -14.29
C THR A 77 8.69 -12.44 -12.90
N PRO A 78 9.70 -13.31 -12.68
CA PRO A 78 10.42 -13.36 -11.40
C PRO A 78 10.92 -11.98 -11.01
N LEU A 79 10.71 -11.57 -9.75
CA LEU A 79 11.00 -10.20 -9.30
C LEU A 79 12.43 -9.75 -9.60
N PHE A 80 13.40 -10.65 -9.43
CA PHE A 80 14.83 -10.38 -9.69
C PHE A 80 15.19 -10.26 -11.18
N LYS A 81 14.25 -10.55 -12.08
CA LYS A 81 14.37 -10.36 -13.53
C LYS A 81 13.42 -9.28 -14.06
N ALA A 82 12.56 -8.74 -13.22
CA ALA A 82 11.59 -7.73 -13.64
C ALA A 82 12.26 -6.36 -13.73
N GLU A 83 12.09 -5.68 -14.86
CA GLU A 83 12.39 -4.26 -14.96
C GLU A 83 11.22 -3.46 -14.36
N LEU A 84 11.47 -2.81 -13.23
CA LEU A 84 10.46 -1.98 -12.57
C LEU A 84 10.42 -0.57 -13.20
N PRO A 85 9.22 0.02 -13.35
CA PRO A 85 9.09 1.40 -13.81
C PRO A 85 9.94 2.35 -12.96
N LYS A 86 10.59 3.32 -13.61
CA LYS A 86 11.27 4.40 -12.88
C LYS A 86 10.26 5.09 -11.96
N LYS A 87 10.70 5.50 -10.78
CA LYS A 87 9.91 6.35 -9.88
C LYS A 87 9.61 7.67 -10.60
N ASN A 88 8.48 7.72 -11.28
CA ASN A 88 7.93 8.95 -11.83
C ASN A 88 7.35 9.74 -10.65
N GLY A 89 7.55 11.06 -10.65
CA GLY A 89 7.14 11.96 -9.57
C GLY A 89 5.61 12.09 -9.39
N ALA A 90 4.81 11.14 -9.86
CA ALA A 90 3.39 11.01 -9.60
C ALA A 90 3.16 10.58 -8.13
N GLY A 91 3.63 11.41 -7.20
CA GLY A 91 3.06 11.53 -5.88
C GLY A 91 2.01 12.62 -5.96
N VAL A 92 0.78 12.27 -6.34
CA VAL A 92 -0.35 13.19 -6.18
C VAL A 92 -0.49 13.48 -4.67
N ARG A 93 -0.57 14.76 -4.33
CA ARG A 93 -0.73 15.27 -2.96
C ARG A 93 -2.09 14.82 -2.39
N PRO A 94 -2.20 14.50 -1.08
CA PRO A 94 -3.50 14.36 -0.45
C PRO A 94 -4.16 15.76 -0.36
N GLY A 95 -5.38 15.89 -0.88
CA GLY A 95 -6.16 17.14 -0.81
C GLY A 95 -6.66 17.65 -2.17
N ALA A 96 -7.46 16.84 -2.86
CA ALA A 96 -8.43 17.28 -3.85
C ALA A 96 -9.74 16.51 -3.62
#